data_AF-A0A2I1C784-F1
#
_entry.id   AF-A0A2I1C784-F1
#
_cell.length_a   1.000
_cell.length_b   1.000
_cell.length_c   1.000
_cell.angle_alpha   90.00
_cell.angle_beta   90.00
_cell.angle_gamma   90.00
#
_symmetry.space_group_name_H-M   'P 1'
#
loop_
_entity.id
_entity.type
_entity.pdbx_description
1 polymer ?
#
loop_
_entity_poly.entity_id
_entity_poly.type
_entity_poly.pdbx_seq_one_letter_code
_entity_poly.pdbx_strand_id
1 'polypeptide(L)' 'MGYSVTEAAALHLMKHLALPVGSKICVNAVVPGLLLTDWGKKYGETAIEWLNQKAILKHETDLEDCANVNWQRIQP' A
#
# COMPACT_ATOMS: atom_id res chain seq x y z
N MET A 1 11.49 9.01 -8.74
CA MET A 1 10.84 8.47 -9.96
C MET A 1 10.91 6.95 -10.05
N GLY A 2 12.06 6.29 -9.81
CA GLY A 2 12.17 4.82 -9.93
C GLY A 2 11.13 4.02 -9.13
N TYR A 3 10.95 4.35 -7.84
CA TYR A 3 9.95 3.71 -6.97
C TYR A 3 8.53 3.77 -7.55
N SER A 4 8.09 4.94 -8.02
CA SER A 4 6.74 5.11 -8.57
C SER A 4 6.51 4.25 -9.83
N VAL A 5 7.55 4.06 -10.65
CA VAL A 5 7.47 3.22 -11.85
C VAL A 5 7.35 1.75 -11.48
N THR A 6 8.11 1.28 -10.49
CA THR A 6 8.08 -0.11 -10.05
C THR A 6 6.74 -0.46 -9.39
N GLU A 7 6.19 0.43 -8.56
CA GLU A 7 4.86 0.23 -7.94
C GLU A 7 3.74 0.20 -8.98
N ALA A 8 3.77 1.09 -9.98
CA ALA A 8 2.79 1.08 -11.07
C ALA A 8 2.88 -0.20 -11.91
N ALA A 9 4.10 -0.69 -12.18
CA ALA A 9 4.32 -1.94 -12.89
C ALA A 9 3.81 -3.15 -12.10
N ALA A 10 4.04 -3.20 -10.78
CA ALA A 10 3.52 -4.24 -9.90
C ALA A 10 1.98 -4.28 -9.90
N LEU A 11 1.32 -3.13 -9.85
CA LEU A 11 -0.15 -3.05 -9.96
C LEU A 11 -0.67 -3.54 -11.32
N HIS A 12 0.04 -3.24 -12.40
CA HIS A 12 -0.32 -3.73 -13.73
C HIS A 12 -0.15 -5.25 -13.86
N LEU A 13 0.93 -5.78 -13.29
CA LEU A 13 1.20 -7.21 -13.21
C LEU A 13 0.12 -7.94 -12.39
N MET A 14 -0.27 -7.40 -11.23
CA MET A 14 -1.35 -7.97 -10.42
C MET A 14 -2.65 -8.13 -11.21
N LYS A 15 -3.06 -7.10 -11.97
CA LYS A 15 -4.23 -7.17 -12.86
C LYS A 15 -4.08 -8.24 -13.94
N HIS A 16 -2.89 -8.34 -14.55
CA HIS A 16 -2.61 -9.33 -15.58
C HIS A 16 -2.56 -10.76 -15.04
N LEU A 17 -2.12 -10.96 -13.80
CA LEU A 17 -2.06 -12.27 -13.16
C LEU A 17 -3.44 -12.72 -12.67
N ALA A 18 -4.30 -11.80 -12.24
CA ALA A 18 -5.66 -12.11 -11.79
C ALA A 18 -6.53 -12.76 -12.89
N LEU A 19 -6.31 -12.40 -14.17
CA LEU A 19 -7.07 -12.93 -15.31
C LEU A 19 -6.84 -14.44 -15.58
N PRO A 20 -5.59 -14.94 -15.77
CA PRO A 20 -5.32 -16.34 -16.11
C PRO A 20 -5.52 -17.31 -14.95
N VAL A 21 -5.34 -16.88 -13.70
CA VAL A 21 -5.51 -17.77 -12.53
C VAL A 21 -6.98 -18.07 -12.19
N GLY A 22 -7.90 -17.28 -12.72
CA GLY A 22 -9.35 -17.46 -12.58
C GLY A 22 -9.85 -17.37 -11.14
N SER A 23 -10.99 -17.98 -10.85
CA SER A 23 -11.64 -17.92 -9.53
C SER A 23 -10.97 -18.75 -8.44
N LYS A 24 -9.92 -19.51 -8.76
CA LYS A 24 -9.24 -20.40 -7.80
C LYS A 24 -8.19 -19.69 -6.97
N ILE A 25 -7.60 -18.61 -7.50
CA ILE A 25 -6.54 -17.86 -6.83
C ILE A 25 -6.87 -16.37 -6.97
N CYS A 26 -7.12 -15.69 -5.86
CA CYS A 26 -7.33 -14.24 -5.88
C CYS A 26 -5.99 -13.51 -5.82
N VAL A 27 -5.76 -12.61 -6.77
CA VAL A 27 -4.57 -11.75 -6.79
C VAL A 27 -5.03 -10.32 -6.55
N ASN A 28 -4.58 -9.73 -5.44
CA ASN A 28 -4.90 -8.38 -5.03
C ASN A 28 -3.61 -7.65 -4.63
N ALA A 29 -3.67 -6.33 -4.53
CA ALA A 29 -2.63 -5.52 -3.92
C ALA A 29 -3.26 -4.58 -2.90
N VAL A 30 -2.53 -4.35 -1.80
CA VAL A 30 -2.83 -3.30 -0.82
C VAL A 30 -1.85 -2.16 -1.07
N VAL A 31 -2.35 -0.94 -1.21
CA VAL A 31 -1.54 0.25 -1.52
C VAL A 31 -1.68 1.24 -0.36
N PRO A 32 -0.88 1.07 0.69
CA PRO A 32 -0.93 1.97 1.83
C PRO A 32 -0.37 3.36 1.49
N GLY A 33 -0.74 4.35 2.31
CA GLY A 33 -0.09 5.66 2.31
C GLY A 33 1.26 5.59 3.04
N LEU A 34 1.57 6.64 3.79
CA LEU A 34 2.76 6.64 4.66
C LEU A 34 2.54 5.67 5.83
N LEU A 35 3.46 4.71 6.01
CA LEU A 35 3.53 3.83 7.17
C LEU A 35 4.78 4.16 8.00
N LEU A 36 4.62 4.41 9.30
CA LEU A 36 5.73 4.76 10.20
C LEU A 36 6.52 3.54 10.70
N THR A 37 6.99 2.74 9.75
CA THR A 37 8.02 1.71 9.99
C THR A 37 9.39 2.35 10.22
N ASP A 38 10.41 1.53 10.53
CA ASP A 38 11.80 1.99 10.59
C ASP A 38 12.29 2.65 9.29
N TRP A 39 11.63 2.37 8.16
CA TRP A 39 11.87 3.04 6.89
C TRP A 39 11.10 4.35 6.76
N GLY A 40 9.82 4.38 7.14
CA GLY A 40 9.00 5.59 7.07
C GLY A 40 9.54 6.72 7.95
N LYS A 41 10.09 6.39 9.12
CA LYS A 41 10.69 7.37 10.04
C LYS A 41 11.92 8.07 9.46
N LYS A 42 12.58 7.48 8.45
CA LYS A 42 13.78 8.08 7.81
C LYS A 42 13.47 9.27 6.91
N TYR A 43 12.20 9.51 6.54
CA TYR A 43 11.82 10.67 5.74
C TYR A 43 11.97 12.01 6.49
N GLY A 44 12.09 11.97 7.83
CA GLY A 44 12.20 13.16 8.68
C GLY A 44 10.86 13.83 8.95
N GLU A 45 10.80 14.58 10.05
CA GLU A 45 9.56 15.13 10.61
C GLU A 45 8.83 16.06 9.61
N THR A 46 9.55 16.96 8.93
CA THR A 46 8.95 17.90 7.98
C THR A 46 8.22 17.20 6.82
N ALA A 47 8.79 16.12 6.28
CA ALA A 47 8.19 15.38 5.17
C ALA A 47 6.97 14.58 5.64
N ILE A 48 7.05 14.01 6.85
CA ILE A 48 5.96 13.26 7.48
C ILE A 48 4.77 14.20 7.76
N GLU A 49 5.01 15.35 8.36
CA GLU A 49 3.96 16.35 8.62
C GLU A 49 3.30 16.84 7.33
N TRP A 50 4.09 17.11 6.28
CA TRP A 50 3.56 17.49 4.98
C TRP A 50 2.68 16.39 4.37
N LEU A 51 3.07 15.12 4.48
CA LEU A 51 2.27 13.98 4.02
C LEU A 51 0.98 13.85 4.82
N ASN A 52 1.04 14.00 6.14
CA ASN A 52 -0.13 13.96 7.02
C ASN A 52 -1.10 15.11 6.72
N GLN A 53 -0.61 16.33 6.48
CA GLN A 53 -1.45 17.45 6.07
C GLN A 53 -2.15 17.22 4.73
N LYS A 54 -1.51 16.48 3.80
CA LYS A 54 -2.12 16.09 2.52
C LYS A 54 -3.10 14.94 2.65
N ALA A 55 -2.90 14.04 3.61
CA ALA A 55 -3.87 12.99 3.90
C ALA A 55 -5.22 13.59 4.27
N ILE A 56 -6.31 12.95 3.82
CA ILE A 56 -7.67 13.40 4.15
C ILE A 56 -7.92 13.27 5.65
N LEU A 57 -7.45 12.17 6.26
CA LEU A 57 -7.61 11.86 7.68
C LEU A 57 -6.63 12.60 8.61
N LYS A 58 -5.69 13.38 8.04
CA LYS A 58 -4.69 14.18 8.79
C LYS A 58 -3.72 13.40 9.68
N HIS A 59 -3.59 12.10 9.46
CA HIS A 59 -2.57 11.24 10.08
C HIS A 59 -2.07 10.19 9.08
N GLU A 60 -0.97 9.53 9.42
CA GLU A 60 -0.36 8.43 8.66
C GLU A 60 -1.26 7.19 8.62
N THR A 61 -0.98 6.25 7.73
CA THR A 61 -1.67 4.95 7.77
C THR A 61 -1.18 4.17 9.00
N ASP A 62 -2.10 3.66 9.82
CA ASP A 62 -1.76 2.73 10.90
C ASP A 62 -1.30 1.39 10.30
N LEU A 63 -0.28 0.79 10.91
CA LEU A 63 0.23 -0.53 10.55
C LEU A 63 -0.84 -1.60 10.71
N GLU A 64 -1.64 -1.53 11.78
CA GLU A 64 -2.71 -2.49 12.03
C GLU A 64 -3.82 -2.38 10.97
N ASP A 65 -4.17 -1.16 10.55
CA ASP A 65 -5.15 -0.96 9.47
C ASP A 65 -4.68 -1.60 8.16
N CYS A 66 -3.40 -1.44 7.82
CA CYS A 66 -2.82 -2.04 6.63
C CYS A 66 -2.83 -3.58 6.70
N ALA A 67 -2.48 -4.14 7.86
CA ALA A 67 -2.50 -5.59 8.09
C ALA A 67 -3.92 -6.16 8.03
N ASN A 68 -4.88 -5.46 8.63
CA ASN A 68 -6.28 -5.87 8.66
C ASN A 68 -6.91 -5.92 7.27
N VAL A 69 -6.64 -4.94 6.39
CA VAL A 69 -7.12 -4.96 5.01
C VAL A 69 -6.55 -6.16 4.24
N ASN A 70 -5.27 -6.47 4.44
CA ASN A 70 -4.67 -7.66 3.83
C ASN A 70 -5.34 -8.94 4.33
N TRP A 71 -5.56 -9.05 5.65
CA TRP A 71 -6.24 -10.20 6.26
C TRP A 71 -7.64 -10.42 5.68
N GLN A 72 -8.44 -9.37 5.57
CA GLN A 72 -9.79 -9.42 4.99
C GLN A 72 -9.80 -9.89 3.53
N ARG A 73 -8.74 -9.63 2.77
CA ARG A 73 -8.63 -10.05 1.37
C ARG A 73 -8.17 -11.51 1.19
N ILE A 74 -7.65 -12.12 2.24
CA ILE A 74 -7.20 -13.52 2.26
C ILE A 74 -8.30 -14.44 2.81
N GLN A 75 -9.28 -13.91 3.56
CA GLN A 75 -10.41 -14.70 4.05
C GLN A 75 -11.24 -15.25 2.87
N PRO A 76 -11.68 -16.52 2.94
CA PRO A 76 -12.53 -17.15 1.92
C PRO A 76 -13.95 -16.56 1.85
#